data_AF-Q6VFT9-F1
#
_entry.id   AF-Q6VFT9-F1
#
_cell.length_a   1.000
_cell.length_b   1.000
_cell.length_c   1.000
_cell.angle_alpha   90.00
_cell.angle_beta   90.00
_cell.angle_gamma   90.00
#
_symmetry.space_group_name_H-M   'P 1'
#
loop_
_entity.id
_entity.type
_entity.pdbx_description
1 polymer ?
#
loop_
_entity_poly.entity_id
_entity_poly.type
_entity_poly.pdbx_seq_one_letter_code
_entity_poly.pdbx_strand_id
1 'polypeptide(L)'
;PKGACAGWMAGIPGHPGHNGTPGRDGRDGVPGEKGEKGDTGLTGPKGDTGESGVTGVEGPRGFPGIPGRKGEPGESAYVYRSAFSVGLETRVTVPNMPIRFTKIFYNQQNHYDVTTGKFHCNIPGLYYFSFHITVYLKDVKVSLF
;
A
#
# COMPACT_ATOMS: atom_id res chain seq x y z
N PRO A 1 19.30 -13.07 31.36
CA PRO A 1 18.27 -13.50 30.37
C PRO A 1 18.39 -12.65 29.10
N LYS A 2 18.95 -13.23 28.02
CA LYS A 2 19.13 -12.55 26.74
C LYS A 2 17.73 -12.30 26.12
N GLY A 3 17.31 -11.04 26.10
CA GLY A 3 15.98 -10.63 25.62
C GLY A 3 15.81 -10.82 24.12
N ALA A 4 14.54 -10.82 23.70
CA ALA A 4 13.94 -11.25 22.41
C ALA A 4 14.55 -10.73 21.08
N CYS A 5 15.62 -9.96 21.10
CA CYS A 5 16.11 -9.24 19.92
C CYS A 5 17.36 -9.84 19.24
N ALA A 6 17.82 -11.03 19.65
CA ALA A 6 19.01 -11.66 19.08
C ALA A 6 18.79 -12.49 17.80
N GLY A 7 17.56 -12.58 17.26
CA GLY A 7 17.18 -13.73 16.42
C GLY A 7 16.58 -13.51 15.03
N TRP A 8 16.45 -12.30 14.48
CA TRP A 8 15.63 -12.10 13.27
C TRP A 8 16.38 -11.35 12.16
N MET A 9 17.06 -12.10 11.29
CA MET A 9 17.85 -11.54 10.17
C MET A 9 17.05 -11.31 8.87
N ALA A 10 15.72 -11.22 8.90
CA ALA A 10 14.96 -10.93 7.68
C ALA A 10 13.68 -10.15 8.00
N GLY A 11 13.59 -8.92 7.49
CA GLY A 11 12.33 -8.16 7.45
C GLY A 11 11.28 -8.89 6.62
N ILE A 12 10.05 -8.97 7.12
CA ILE A 12 8.93 -9.55 6.37
C ILE A 12 8.49 -8.52 5.32
N PRO A 13 8.49 -8.83 4.01
CA PRO A 13 7.96 -7.93 2.98
C PRO A 13 6.47 -7.63 3.21
N GLY A 14 6.06 -6.39 2.94
CA GLY A 14 4.65 -6.00 2.95
C GLY A 14 3.83 -6.81 1.95
N HIS A 15 2.56 -7.06 2.25
CA HIS A 15 1.68 -7.84 1.38
C HIS A 15 1.34 -7.06 0.09
N PRO A 16 1.27 -7.73 -1.08
CA PRO A 16 0.79 -7.09 -2.31
C PRO A 16 -0.64 -6.55 -2.16
N GLY A 17 -0.94 -5.43 -2.85
CA GLY A 17 -2.30 -4.88 -2.90
C GLY A 17 -3.29 -5.81 -3.61
N HIS A 18 -4.58 -5.69 -3.29
CA HIS A 18 -5.64 -6.50 -3.90
C HIS A 18 -5.89 -6.10 -5.37
N ASN A 19 -6.25 -7.07 -6.22
CA ASN A 19 -6.63 -6.82 -7.61
C ASN A 19 -7.95 -6.04 -7.69
N GLY A 20 -8.09 -5.17 -8.72
CA GLY A 20 -9.36 -4.49 -9.02
C GLY A 20 -10.44 -5.44 -9.50
N THR A 21 -11.72 -5.04 -9.34
CA THR A 21 -12.87 -5.85 -9.78
C THR A 21 -13.03 -5.86 -11.31
N PRO A 22 -13.56 -6.96 -11.91
CA PRO A 22 -13.86 -6.99 -13.34
C PRO A 22 -14.83 -5.88 -13.78
N GLY A 23 -14.71 -5.42 -15.04
CA GLY A 23 -15.65 -4.48 -15.65
C GLY A 23 -17.05 -5.08 -15.82
N ARG A 24 -18.06 -4.22 -16.00
CA ARG A 24 -19.45 -4.64 -16.23
C ARG A 24 -19.66 -5.03 -17.69
N ASP A 25 -20.53 -6.01 -17.94
CA ASP A 25 -20.92 -6.43 -19.29
C ASP A 25 -21.43 -5.26 -20.15
N GLY A 26 -21.21 -5.35 -21.46
CA GLY A 26 -21.71 -4.39 -22.45
C GLY A 26 -23.25 -4.42 -22.54
N ARG A 27 -23.84 -3.33 -23.06
CA ARG A 27 -25.29 -3.28 -23.32
C ARG A 27 -25.62 -4.01 -24.63
N ASP A 28 -26.79 -4.61 -24.69
CA ASP A 28 -27.32 -5.25 -25.91
C ASP A 28 -27.42 -4.24 -27.07
N GLY A 29 -27.24 -4.74 -28.29
CA GLY A 29 -27.40 -3.95 -29.52
C GLY A 29 -28.85 -3.54 -29.75
N VAL A 30 -29.07 -2.43 -30.47
CA VAL A 30 -30.40 -1.94 -30.83
C VAL A 30 -30.95 -2.77 -32.01
N PRO A 31 -32.25 -3.14 -32.05
CA PRO A 31 -32.84 -3.81 -33.21
C PRO A 31 -32.66 -2.99 -34.50
N GLY A 32 -32.40 -3.67 -35.62
CA GLY A 32 -32.27 -3.03 -36.94
C GLY A 32 -33.55 -2.33 -37.40
N GLU A 33 -33.42 -1.27 -38.18
CA GLU A 33 -34.56 -0.55 -38.75
C GLU A 33 -35.35 -1.44 -39.73
N LYS A 34 -36.69 -1.31 -39.69
CA LYS A 34 -37.58 -2.02 -40.62
C LYS A 34 -37.35 -1.50 -42.04
N GLY A 35 -37.11 -2.40 -43.00
CA GLY A 35 -36.93 -2.04 -44.40
C GLY A 35 -38.09 -1.21 -44.96
N GLU A 36 -37.77 -0.28 -45.86
CA GLU A 36 -38.75 0.61 -46.48
C GLU A 36 -39.80 -0.19 -47.28
N LYS A 37 -41.05 0.26 -47.22
CA LYS A 37 -42.17 -0.35 -47.94
C LYS A 37 -41.96 -0.10 -49.44
N GLY A 38 -41.89 -1.17 -50.25
CA GLY A 38 -41.81 -1.04 -51.70
C GLY A 38 -42.98 -0.25 -52.29
N ASP A 39 -42.69 0.56 -53.30
CA ASP A 39 -43.65 1.42 -53.98
C ASP A 39 -44.78 0.61 -54.66
N THR A 40 -45.98 1.18 -54.69
CA THR A 40 -47.17 0.51 -55.25
C THR A 40 -47.13 0.55 -56.78
N GLY A 41 -47.03 -0.61 -57.42
CA GLY A 41 -47.07 -0.74 -58.88
C GLY A 41 -48.48 -0.51 -59.47
N LEU A 42 -48.53 0.05 -60.68
CA LEU A 42 -49.76 0.27 -61.46
C LEU A 42 -50.36 -1.06 -61.97
N THR A 43 -51.69 -1.19 -61.91
CA THR A 43 -52.44 -2.44 -62.15
C THR A 43 -52.30 -2.97 -63.58
N GLY A 44 -51.74 -4.18 -63.73
CA GLY A 44 -51.73 -5.00 -64.95
C GLY A 44 -52.33 -6.40 -64.73
N PRO A 45 -52.63 -7.17 -65.80
CA PRO A 45 -53.34 -8.45 -65.72
C PRO A 45 -52.57 -9.52 -64.92
N LYS A 46 -53.32 -10.41 -64.26
CA LYS A 46 -52.85 -11.34 -63.21
C LYS A 46 -51.66 -12.22 -63.66
N GLY A 47 -50.48 -11.93 -63.10
CA GLY A 47 -49.25 -12.73 -63.20
C GLY A 47 -48.94 -13.51 -61.91
N ASP A 48 -47.99 -14.45 -62.03
CA ASP A 48 -47.61 -15.47 -61.06
C ASP A 48 -47.26 -14.94 -59.65
N THR A 49 -47.44 -15.81 -58.64
CA THR A 49 -47.20 -15.53 -57.22
C THR A 49 -45.83 -14.87 -57.01
N GLY A 50 -45.83 -13.65 -56.47
CA GLY A 50 -44.60 -12.87 -56.24
C GLY A 50 -43.63 -13.58 -55.30
N GLU A 51 -42.34 -13.45 -55.57
CA GLU A 51 -41.27 -13.99 -54.74
C GLU A 51 -41.38 -13.52 -53.29
N SER A 52 -41.09 -14.42 -52.34
CA SER A 52 -41.08 -14.09 -50.92
C SER A 52 -40.02 -13.02 -50.64
N GLY A 53 -40.39 -11.98 -49.89
CA GLY A 53 -39.49 -10.90 -49.53
C GLY A 53 -38.23 -11.40 -48.82
N VAL A 54 -37.08 -10.82 -49.18
CA VAL A 54 -35.77 -11.19 -48.62
C VAL A 54 -35.74 -10.94 -47.11
N THR A 55 -35.22 -11.88 -46.33
CA THR A 55 -35.04 -11.70 -44.88
C THR A 55 -34.13 -10.50 -44.60
N GLY A 56 -34.53 -9.64 -43.67
CA GLY A 56 -33.74 -8.47 -43.28
C GLY A 56 -32.37 -8.87 -42.74
N VAL A 57 -31.38 -7.99 -42.95
CA VAL A 57 -29.99 -8.20 -42.53
C VAL A 57 -29.90 -8.22 -41.00
N GLU A 58 -29.03 -9.08 -40.46
CA GLU A 58 -28.76 -9.12 -39.02
C GLU A 58 -28.23 -7.75 -38.53
N GLY A 59 -28.69 -7.31 -37.36
CA GLY A 59 -28.24 -6.05 -36.76
C GLY A 59 -26.75 -6.08 -36.40
N PRO A 60 -26.11 -4.91 -36.28
CA PRO A 60 -24.70 -4.84 -35.91
C PRO A 60 -24.46 -5.36 -34.50
N ARG A 61 -23.28 -5.94 -34.26
CA ARG A 61 -22.83 -6.37 -32.93
C ARG A 61 -22.84 -5.19 -31.96
N GLY A 62 -23.31 -5.41 -30.74
CA GLY A 62 -23.28 -4.42 -29.67
C GLY A 62 -21.86 -3.92 -29.34
N PHE A 63 -21.78 -2.72 -28.77
CA PHE A 63 -20.50 -2.10 -28.39
C PHE A 63 -19.81 -2.86 -27.25
N PRO A 64 -18.46 -2.85 -27.18
CA PRO A 64 -17.73 -3.36 -26.03
C PRO A 64 -18.18 -2.71 -24.71
N GLY A 65 -18.14 -3.49 -23.61
CA GLY A 65 -18.42 -2.99 -22.27
C GLY A 65 -17.43 -1.90 -21.83
N ILE A 66 -17.84 -1.09 -20.86
CA ILE A 66 -17.01 -0.02 -20.31
C ILE A 66 -15.88 -0.64 -19.47
N PRO A 67 -14.63 -0.17 -19.59
CA PRO A 67 -13.54 -0.61 -18.71
C PRO A 67 -13.92 -0.50 -17.23
N GLY A 68 -13.48 -1.48 -16.43
CA GLY A 68 -13.68 -1.48 -14.98
C GLY A 68 -13.08 -0.22 -14.33
N ARG A 69 -13.65 0.19 -13.19
CA ARG A 69 -13.08 1.30 -12.43
C ARG A 69 -11.69 0.91 -11.92
N LYS A 70 -10.77 1.87 -11.90
CA LYS A 70 -9.47 1.69 -11.26
C LYS A 70 -9.68 1.29 -9.80
N GLY A 71 -8.92 0.29 -9.33
CA GLY A 71 -8.95 -0.14 -7.92
C GLY A 71 -8.58 1.01 -6.96
N GLU A 72 -9.02 0.90 -5.72
CA GLU A 72 -8.68 1.87 -4.68
C GLU A 72 -7.16 1.86 -4.38
N PRO A 73 -6.58 2.99 -3.97
CA PRO A 73 -5.22 3.01 -3.44
C PRO A 73 -5.07 2.02 -2.28
N GLY A 74 -3.96 1.30 -2.22
CA GLY A 74 -3.66 0.41 -1.09
C GLY A 74 -3.56 1.17 0.23
N GLU A 75 -3.93 0.51 1.33
CA GLU A 75 -3.80 1.04 2.68
C GLU A 75 -2.31 1.25 3.05
N SER A 76 -2.00 2.28 3.83
CA SER A 76 -0.62 2.61 4.16
C SER A 76 0.04 1.51 5.01
N ALA A 77 1.31 1.20 4.73
CA ALA A 77 2.04 0.17 5.45
C ALA A 77 2.24 0.54 6.93
N TYR A 78 2.10 -0.44 7.82
CA TYR A 78 2.37 -0.24 9.25
C TYR A 78 3.85 0.09 9.46
N VAL A 79 4.14 1.26 10.04
CA VAL A 79 5.51 1.71 10.31
C VAL A 79 5.88 1.39 11.75
N TYR A 80 6.74 0.38 11.94
CA TYR A 80 7.34 0.07 13.22
C TYR A 80 8.30 1.19 13.65
N ARG A 81 8.06 1.80 14.81
CA ARG A 81 8.90 2.87 15.36
C ARG A 81 9.46 2.45 16.70
N SER A 82 10.77 2.61 16.87
CA SER A 82 11.46 2.40 18.14
C SER A 82 12.78 3.16 18.08
N ALA A 83 12.79 4.42 18.51
CA ALA A 83 13.98 5.23 18.50
C ALA A 83 14.04 6.12 19.75
N PHE A 84 15.26 6.48 20.15
CA PHE A 84 15.50 7.47 21.17
C PHE A 84 16.72 8.32 20.78
N SER A 85 16.73 9.56 21.24
CA SER A 85 17.88 10.46 21.14
C SER A 85 17.95 11.26 22.44
N VAL A 86 19.08 11.15 23.12
CA VAL A 86 19.26 11.64 24.48
C VAL A 86 20.65 12.24 24.68
N GLY A 87 20.76 13.15 25.63
CA GLY A 87 22.00 13.84 25.98
C GLY A 87 22.24 13.91 27.48
N LEU A 88 23.47 14.27 27.84
CA LEU A 88 23.83 14.56 29.21
C LEU A 88 23.42 15.99 29.58
N GLU A 89 22.77 16.16 30.73
CA GLU A 89 22.57 17.48 31.35
C GLU A 89 23.71 17.83 32.31
N THR A 90 24.24 16.82 33.00
CA THR A 90 25.33 16.95 33.96
C THR A 90 26.43 15.92 33.69
N ARG A 91 27.65 16.19 34.16
CA ARG A 91 28.75 15.22 34.03
C ARG A 91 28.53 14.03 34.95
N VAL A 92 28.74 12.83 34.41
CA VAL A 92 28.64 11.58 35.18
C VAL A 92 29.98 11.25 35.80
N THR A 93 29.99 11.03 37.11
CA THR A 93 31.19 10.72 37.91
C THR A 93 31.16 9.33 38.56
N VAL A 94 30.10 8.54 38.33
CA VAL A 94 29.90 7.27 39.03
C VAL A 94 30.58 6.11 38.28
N PRO A 95 31.58 5.42 38.88
CA PRO A 95 32.21 4.26 38.27
C PRO A 95 31.25 3.07 38.17
N ASN A 96 31.41 2.25 37.13
CA ASN A 96 30.69 0.97 36.94
C ASN A 96 29.15 1.06 36.88
N MET A 97 28.58 2.25 36.69
CA MET A 97 27.14 2.44 36.52
C MET A 97 26.83 2.88 35.08
N PRO A 98 25.66 2.51 34.53
CA PRO A 98 25.22 3.02 33.24
C PRO A 98 25.18 4.56 33.23
N ILE A 99 25.62 5.15 32.12
CA ILE A 99 25.51 6.59 31.93
C ILE A 99 24.03 6.93 31.74
N ARG A 100 23.49 7.77 32.64
CA ARG A 100 22.10 8.21 32.60
C ARG A 100 22.01 9.51 31.81
N PHE A 101 21.56 9.41 30.56
CA PHE A 101 21.24 10.58 29.73
C PHE A 101 19.83 11.05 30.06
N THR A 102 19.69 12.26 30.60
CA THR A 102 18.41 12.82 31.07
C THR A 102 17.82 13.86 30.12
N LYS A 103 18.65 14.48 29.26
CA LYS A 103 18.16 15.42 28.25
C LYS A 103 17.49 14.64 27.12
N ILE A 104 16.17 14.72 27.00
CA ILE A 104 15.42 14.04 25.93
C ILE A 104 15.35 14.93 24.69
N PHE A 105 15.93 14.47 23.57
CA PHE A 105 15.65 15.03 22.25
C PHE A 105 14.50 14.31 21.55
N TYR A 106 14.44 12.98 21.70
CA TYR A 106 13.37 12.14 21.19
C TYR A 106 13.24 10.87 22.06
N ASN A 107 12.02 10.53 22.48
CA ASN A 107 11.71 9.27 23.16
C ASN A 107 10.22 8.93 23.07
N GLN A 108 9.59 9.14 21.91
CA GLN A 108 8.12 9.07 21.78
C GLN A 108 7.54 7.70 22.16
N GLN A 109 8.29 6.61 21.95
CA GLN A 109 7.86 5.25 22.28
C GLN A 109 8.16 4.85 23.73
N ASN A 110 8.85 5.69 24.51
CA ASN A 110 9.31 5.36 25.86
C ASN A 110 10.12 4.06 25.95
N HIS A 111 10.82 3.69 24.88
CA HIS A 111 11.70 2.51 24.87
C HIS A 111 13.05 2.81 25.52
N TYR A 112 13.46 4.08 25.64
CA TYR A 112 14.59 4.45 26.51
C TYR A 112 14.07 4.83 27.91
N ASP A 113 14.63 4.20 28.93
CA ASP A 113 14.33 4.48 30.32
C ASP A 113 15.38 5.44 30.91
N VAL A 114 14.95 6.68 31.15
CA VAL A 114 15.74 7.76 31.77
C VAL A 114 16.23 7.44 33.17
N THR A 115 15.48 6.62 33.92
CA THR A 115 15.84 6.31 35.31
C THR A 115 17.03 5.37 35.38
N THR A 116 17.16 4.46 34.42
CA THR A 116 18.22 3.45 34.38
C THR A 116 19.30 3.73 33.35
N GLY A 117 19.05 4.60 32.36
CA GLY A 117 19.95 4.84 31.23
C GLY A 117 19.94 3.71 30.20
N LYS A 118 18.90 2.87 30.20
CA LYS A 118 18.83 1.66 29.37
C LYS A 118 17.78 1.78 28.28
N PHE A 119 18.13 1.27 27.10
CA PHE A 119 17.16 1.01 26.05
C PHE A 119 16.52 -0.38 26.24
N HIS A 120 15.20 -0.43 26.22
CA HIS A 120 14.39 -1.63 26.25
C HIS A 120 13.96 -1.98 24.82
N CYS A 121 14.36 -3.15 24.36
CA CYS A 121 14.01 -3.63 23.03
C CYS A 121 12.60 -4.24 23.05
N ASN A 122 11.63 -3.48 22.54
CA ASN A 122 10.22 -3.92 22.48
C ASN A 122 9.85 -4.49 21.11
N ILE A 123 10.59 -4.12 20.05
CA ILE A 123 10.38 -4.59 18.69
C ILE A 123 11.66 -5.33 18.29
N PRO A 124 11.61 -6.62 17.92
CA PRO A 124 12.79 -7.29 17.40
C PRO A 124 13.25 -6.51 16.16
N GLY A 125 14.50 -6.05 16.19
CA GLY A 125 15.04 -5.07 15.23
C GLY A 125 16.51 -5.32 14.85
N LEU A 126 16.93 -4.90 13.66
CA LEU A 126 18.30 -4.41 13.52
C LEU A 126 18.29 -2.97 14.04
N TYR A 127 19.17 -2.68 15.00
CA TYR A 127 19.25 -1.37 15.64
C TYR A 127 20.57 -0.69 15.32
N TYR A 128 20.50 0.61 15.07
CA TYR A 128 21.67 1.47 14.92
C TYR A 128 21.83 2.32 16.18
N PHE A 129 23.01 2.25 16.79
CA PHE A 129 23.38 3.06 17.94
C PHE A 129 24.56 3.95 17.56
N SER A 130 24.46 5.23 17.89
CA SER A 130 25.55 6.20 17.74
C SER A 130 25.63 7.06 18.99
N PHE A 131 26.83 7.44 19.37
CA PHE A 131 27.07 8.33 20.51
C PHE A 131 28.18 9.32 20.18
N HIS A 132 28.03 10.53 20.72
CA HIS A 132 29.02 11.60 20.63
C HIS A 132 29.33 12.09 22.05
N ILE A 133 30.61 12.11 22.41
CA ILE A 133 31.06 12.45 23.76
C ILE A 133 32.07 13.59 23.68
N THR A 134 31.82 14.66 24.44
CA THR A 134 32.79 15.73 24.64
C THR A 134 33.80 15.30 25.71
N VAL A 135 35.06 15.14 25.32
CA VAL A 135 36.15 14.77 26.23
C VAL A 135 36.83 16.04 26.78
N TYR A 136 36.87 16.18 28.10
CA TYR A 136 37.48 17.34 28.76
C TYR A 136 37.94 17.00 30.18
N LEU A 137 39.09 17.56 30.60
CA LEU A 137 39.84 17.31 31.86
C LEU A 137 40.44 15.92 32.04
N LYS A 138 39.71 14.85 31.70
CA LYS A 138 40.17 13.46 31.88
C LYS A 138 39.83 12.62 30.66
N ASP A 139 40.66 11.61 30.45
CA ASP A 139 40.42 10.58 29.43
C ASP A 139 39.10 9.85 29.73
N VAL A 140 38.36 9.55 28.67
CA VAL A 140 37.07 8.86 28.75
C VAL A 140 37.14 7.60 27.91
N LYS A 141 36.77 6.47 28.52
CA LYS A 141 36.54 5.21 27.83
C LYS A 141 35.15 4.73 28.17
N VAL A 142 34.34 4.49 27.15
CA VAL A 142 32.98 3.96 27.28
C VAL A 142 32.87 2.65 26.52
N SER A 143 31.86 1.86 26.88
CA SER A 143 31.51 0.64 26.16
C SER A 143 30.00 0.57 26.05
N LEU A 144 29.52 0.15 24.88
CA LEU A 144 28.11 -0.12 24.63
C LEU A 144 27.82 -1.56 25.07
N PHE A 145 26.78 -1.74 25.88
CA PHE A 145 26.35 -3.03 26.44
C PHE A 145 24.89 -3.31 26.12
#